data_AF-B4NZW1-F1
#
_entry.id   AF-B4NZW1-F1
#
_cell.length_a   1.000
_cell.length_b   1.000
_cell.length_c   1.000
_cell.angle_alpha   90.00
_cell.angle_beta   90.00
_cell.angle_gamma   90.00
#
_symmetry.space_group_name_H-M   'P 1'
#
loop_
_entity.id
_entity.type
_entity.pdbx_description
1 polymer ?
#
loop_
_entity_poly.entity_id
_entity_poly.type
_entity_poly.pdbx_seq_one_letter_code
_entity_poly.pdbx_strand_id
1 'polypeptide(L)'
;MAFSAEIERVMDQGNCLMPDINICQSDLANPTEPFVTKIMVHYLRCYGFRLEPPYKIGSELGHSSREARVFLIRVCRQVERIVQISFPNKTYSYVDIIKPTVKKTLATLSYLFNHLAYYKMFKKKVLGPVEEAIKLKESLTTEVKAKSQQLDQCSQKTKDCEVAINQLKKDLQDTQAKLLPLKKSCSEHESTLELLAQQQTEQEKRIGHWKQLVVEDSQVTELREKIKSASSHVESCKAELASKKQETNEHRRIIENSQHIATALEKATAMISLCKLDDYKESCKQLETMEKQLPTCKVNYQKRLQDAEAKKQELALREQRYEERNQENDAENHKLHSELNQLQVDVEDRKKRLEDLSNTLIELDQQNLEQDQLYDILSEQIHEALGQNWQINST
;
A
#
# COMPACT_ATOMS: atom_id res chain seq x y z
N MET A 1 97.60 -103.98 32.27
CA MET A 1 97.57 -102.50 32.16
C MET A 1 96.57 -102.03 31.09
N ALA A 2 96.77 -102.31 29.80
CA ALA A 2 95.92 -101.77 28.70
C ALA A 2 94.40 -101.85 28.91
N PHE A 3 93.88 -102.96 29.45
CA PHE A 3 92.45 -103.17 29.70
C PHE A 3 91.84 -102.21 30.74
N SER A 4 92.62 -101.79 31.75
CA SER A 4 92.13 -100.84 32.78
C SER A 4 91.96 -99.44 32.19
N ALA A 5 92.89 -99.01 31.33
CA ALA A 5 92.84 -97.71 30.65
C ALA A 5 91.73 -97.65 29.58
N GLU A 6 91.29 -98.79 29.04
CA GLU A 6 90.11 -98.86 28.16
C GLU A 6 88.81 -98.71 28.96
N ILE A 7 88.70 -99.37 30.13
CA ILE A 7 87.56 -99.21 31.05
C ILE A 7 87.43 -97.75 31.51
N GLU A 8 88.51 -97.15 31.99
CA GLU A 8 88.55 -95.75 32.47
C GLU A 8 88.11 -94.76 31.38
N ARG A 9 88.64 -94.89 30.16
CA ARG A 9 88.25 -94.04 29.02
C ARG A 9 86.77 -94.17 28.67
N VAL A 10 86.22 -95.39 28.65
CA VAL A 10 84.80 -95.62 28.36
C VAL A 10 83.91 -95.09 29.48
N MET A 11 84.33 -95.24 30.74
CA MET A 11 83.66 -94.68 31.91
C MET A 11 83.58 -93.16 31.85
N ASP A 12 84.71 -92.48 31.66
CA ASP A 12 84.78 -91.01 31.60
C ASP A 12 83.97 -90.45 30.44
N GLN A 13 84.10 -91.05 29.26
CA GLN A 13 83.33 -90.65 28.07
C GLN A 13 81.83 -90.88 28.29
N GLY A 14 81.45 -92.01 28.89
CA GLY A 14 80.06 -92.34 29.20
C GLY A 14 79.44 -91.38 30.21
N ASN A 15 80.14 -91.08 31.30
CA ASN A 15 79.68 -90.15 32.34
C ASN A 15 79.65 -88.70 31.86
N CYS A 16 80.60 -88.28 31.00
CA CYS A 16 80.57 -86.98 30.35
C CYS A 16 79.38 -86.83 29.37
N LEU A 17 79.03 -87.89 28.64
CA LEU A 17 77.94 -87.86 27.66
C LEU A 17 76.56 -88.13 28.28
N MET A 18 76.48 -88.88 29.36
CA MET A 18 75.23 -89.34 29.98
C MET A 18 75.37 -89.39 31.51
N PRO A 19 75.45 -88.21 32.18
CA PRO A 19 75.75 -88.12 33.61
C PRO A 19 74.73 -88.86 34.49
N ASP A 20 73.46 -88.94 34.06
CA ASP A 20 72.37 -89.58 34.81
C ASP A 20 72.55 -91.10 35.02
N ILE A 21 73.50 -91.72 34.30
CA ILE A 21 73.76 -93.18 34.41
C ILE A 21 74.69 -93.49 35.58
N ASN A 22 75.69 -92.64 35.84
CA ASN A 22 76.81 -92.86 36.75
C ASN A 22 77.46 -94.25 36.61
N ILE A 23 78.16 -94.46 35.48
CA ILE A 23 78.89 -95.69 35.16
C ILE A 23 80.09 -95.82 36.11
N CYS A 24 80.19 -96.97 36.80
CA CYS A 24 81.30 -97.28 37.69
C CYS A 24 82.27 -98.31 37.06
N GLN A 25 83.52 -98.33 37.52
CA GLN A 25 84.53 -99.28 37.03
C GLN A 25 84.11 -100.74 37.23
N SER A 26 83.40 -101.05 38.33
CA SER A 26 82.81 -102.37 38.62
C SER A 26 81.89 -102.86 37.52
N ASP A 27 81.05 -101.97 36.99
CA ASP A 27 79.99 -102.29 36.04
C ASP A 27 80.57 -102.59 34.65
N LEU A 28 81.68 -101.94 34.31
CA LEU A 28 82.42 -102.21 33.09
C LEU A 28 83.34 -103.43 33.23
N ALA A 29 83.92 -103.67 34.41
CA ALA A 29 84.76 -104.84 34.66
C ALA A 29 83.94 -106.15 34.68
N ASN A 30 82.69 -106.11 35.15
CA ASN A 30 81.76 -107.23 35.18
C ASN A 30 80.36 -106.79 34.69
N PRO A 31 80.15 -106.62 33.37
CA PRO A 31 78.89 -106.10 32.86
C PRO A 31 77.76 -107.06 33.13
N THR A 32 76.62 -106.51 33.56
CA THR A 32 75.37 -107.24 33.77
C THR A 32 74.33 -106.81 32.75
N GLU A 33 73.35 -107.67 32.48
CA GLU A 33 72.25 -107.36 31.57
C GLU A 33 71.46 -106.09 31.99
N PRO A 34 71.08 -105.90 33.28
CA PRO A 34 70.44 -104.67 33.73
C PRO A 34 71.27 -103.41 33.47
N PHE A 35 72.59 -103.48 33.69
CA PHE A 35 73.50 -102.36 33.44
C PHE A 35 73.61 -102.01 31.95
N VAL A 36 73.86 -103.01 31.09
CA VAL A 36 73.92 -102.80 29.64
C VAL A 36 72.58 -102.27 29.11
N THR A 37 71.46 -102.81 29.60
CA THR A 37 70.11 -102.33 29.27
C THR A 37 69.91 -100.88 29.70
N LYS A 38 70.30 -100.50 30.93
CA LYS A 38 70.25 -99.11 31.43
C LYS A 38 70.97 -98.18 30.46
N ILE A 39 72.21 -98.51 30.08
CA ILE A 39 73.00 -97.69 29.15
C ILE A 39 72.34 -97.58 27.79
N MET A 40 71.95 -98.70 27.17
CA MET A 40 71.39 -98.68 25.81
C MET A 40 70.06 -97.90 25.74
N VAL A 41 69.24 -97.94 26.79
CA VAL A 41 68.02 -97.12 26.89
C VAL A 41 68.34 -95.63 27.00
N HIS A 42 69.28 -95.25 27.87
CA HIS A 42 69.67 -93.83 28.05
C HIS A 42 70.38 -93.27 26.81
N TYR A 43 71.19 -94.10 26.15
CA TYR A 43 71.82 -93.79 24.87
C TYR A 43 70.78 -93.43 23.81
N LEU A 44 69.75 -94.26 23.62
CA LEU A 44 68.68 -94.00 22.67
C LEU A 44 67.82 -92.79 23.07
N ARG A 45 67.57 -92.58 24.38
CA ARG A 45 66.88 -91.37 24.88
C ARG A 45 67.61 -90.08 24.49
N CYS A 46 68.95 -90.07 24.37
CA CYS A 46 69.71 -88.91 23.89
C CYS A 46 69.38 -88.48 22.44
N TYR A 47 68.83 -89.37 21.62
CA TYR A 47 68.35 -89.09 20.26
C TYR A 47 66.84 -88.76 20.21
N GLY A 48 66.17 -88.67 21.36
CA GLY A 48 64.74 -88.39 21.47
C GLY A 48 63.82 -89.60 21.44
N PHE A 49 64.35 -90.84 21.44
CA PHE A 49 63.52 -92.04 21.52
C PHE A 49 62.83 -92.15 22.89
N ARG A 50 61.50 -92.16 22.90
CA ARG A 50 60.69 -92.43 24.10
C ARG A 50 60.65 -93.92 24.39
N LEU A 51 61.62 -94.39 25.18
CA LEU A 51 61.74 -95.79 25.60
C LEU A 51 61.45 -95.93 27.09
N GLU A 52 60.37 -96.65 27.42
CA GLU A 52 60.05 -97.10 28.77
C GLU A 52 60.18 -98.63 28.84
N PRO A 53 61.06 -99.16 29.71
CA PRO A 53 61.14 -100.60 29.96
C PRO A 53 59.86 -101.11 30.65
N PRO A 54 59.28 -102.26 30.24
CA PRO A 54 58.08 -102.82 30.89
C PRO A 54 58.36 -103.51 32.24
N TYR A 55 59.52 -103.24 32.85
CA TYR A 55 59.99 -103.83 34.12
C TYR A 55 60.96 -102.89 34.81
N LYS A 56 61.13 -103.05 36.13
CA LYS A 56 62.18 -102.33 36.87
C LYS A 56 63.55 -102.86 36.46
N ILE A 57 64.35 -102.04 35.77
CA ILE A 57 65.75 -102.36 35.47
C ILE A 57 66.48 -102.60 36.81
N GLY A 58 67.10 -103.77 36.97
CA GLY A 58 67.78 -104.18 38.21
C GLY A 58 67.09 -105.34 38.94
N SER A 59 65.93 -105.81 38.49
CA SER A 59 65.39 -107.10 38.93
C SER A 59 66.05 -108.25 38.18
N GLU A 60 66.43 -109.32 38.89
CA GLU A 60 67.07 -110.54 38.34
C GLU A 60 66.18 -111.32 37.35
N LEU A 61 64.92 -110.91 37.17
CA LEU A 61 63.93 -111.52 36.27
C LEU A 61 63.80 -110.82 34.90
N GLY A 62 64.80 -110.02 34.50
CA GLY A 62 64.81 -109.20 33.26
C GLY A 62 64.59 -109.95 31.93
N HIS A 63 64.65 -111.28 31.93
CA HIS A 63 64.41 -112.12 30.75
C HIS A 63 63.20 -113.07 30.85
N SER A 64 62.56 -113.14 32.02
CA SER A 64 61.56 -114.16 32.32
C SER A 64 60.27 -113.96 31.51
N SER A 65 59.91 -112.71 31.22
CA SER A 65 58.66 -112.38 30.51
C SER A 65 58.84 -112.27 28.99
N ARG A 66 57.76 -112.51 28.24
CA ARG A 66 57.73 -112.29 26.77
C ARG A 66 57.96 -110.81 26.43
N GLU A 67 57.38 -109.91 27.21
CA GLU A 67 57.43 -108.46 26.99
C GLU A 67 58.83 -107.90 27.19
N ALA A 68 59.55 -108.35 28.23
CA ALA A 68 60.91 -107.93 28.48
C ALA A 68 61.85 -108.35 27.34
N ARG A 69 61.71 -109.60 26.84
CA ARG A 69 62.45 -110.07 25.67
C ARG A 69 62.14 -109.25 24.41
N VAL A 70 60.87 -108.92 24.15
CA VAL A 70 60.48 -108.07 23.00
C VAL A 70 61.05 -106.65 23.13
N PHE A 71 61.01 -106.05 24.32
CA PHE A 71 61.62 -104.74 24.58
C PHE A 71 63.12 -104.74 24.29
N LEU A 72 63.85 -105.73 24.82
CA LEU A 72 65.28 -105.86 24.60
C LEU A 72 65.66 -106.14 23.15
N ILE A 73 64.86 -106.91 22.40
CA ILE A 73 65.03 -107.08 20.94
C ILE A 73 64.85 -105.73 20.21
N ARG A 74 63.89 -104.89 20.63
CA ARG A 74 63.71 -103.54 20.05
C ARG A 74 64.90 -102.63 20.36
N VAL A 75 65.36 -102.60 21.62
CA VAL A 75 66.56 -101.84 22.02
C VAL A 75 67.78 -102.31 21.22
N CYS A 76 68.01 -103.63 21.16
CA CYS A 76 69.09 -104.23 20.37
C CYS A 76 69.07 -103.77 18.91
N ARG A 77 67.92 -103.89 18.22
CA ARG A 77 67.81 -103.53 16.80
C ARG A 77 68.06 -102.03 16.54
N GLN A 78 67.68 -101.14 17.46
CA GLN A 78 67.98 -99.71 17.29
C GLN A 78 69.44 -99.38 17.57
N VAL A 79 70.04 -100.01 18.59
CA VAL A 79 71.50 -99.91 18.84
C VAL A 79 72.29 -100.46 17.66
N GLU A 80 71.93 -101.65 17.16
CA GLU A 80 72.56 -102.30 16.01
C GLU A 80 72.54 -101.42 14.76
N ARG A 81 71.41 -100.80 14.44
CA ARG A 81 71.31 -99.83 13.33
C ARG A 81 72.26 -98.64 13.51
N ILE A 82 72.36 -98.09 14.72
CA ILE A 82 73.27 -96.96 14.99
C ILE A 82 74.74 -97.40 14.89
N VAL A 83 75.07 -98.61 15.39
CA VAL A 83 76.39 -99.22 15.21
C VAL A 83 76.70 -99.40 13.72
N GLN A 84 75.76 -99.93 12.92
CA GLN A 84 75.95 -100.13 11.48
C GLN A 84 76.11 -98.83 10.69
N ILE A 85 75.45 -97.73 11.08
CA ILE A 85 75.63 -96.41 10.47
C ILE A 85 77.08 -95.91 10.62
N SER A 86 77.67 -96.10 11.81
CA SER A 86 79.02 -95.60 12.10
C SER A 86 80.14 -96.61 11.79
N PHE A 87 79.82 -97.90 11.87
CA PHE A 87 80.75 -99.03 11.78
C PHE A 87 80.06 -100.24 11.09
N PRO A 88 79.87 -100.22 9.76
CA PRO A 88 79.08 -101.24 9.03
C PRO A 88 79.52 -102.69 9.27
N ASN A 89 80.82 -102.90 9.52
CA ASN A 89 81.42 -104.22 9.74
C ASN A 89 81.30 -104.72 11.20
N LYS A 90 80.51 -104.05 12.06
CA LYS A 90 80.32 -104.41 13.47
C LYS A 90 78.88 -104.88 13.71
N THR A 91 78.73 -106.04 14.32
CA THR A 91 77.43 -106.62 14.67
C THR A 91 77.17 -106.49 16.17
N TYR A 92 75.94 -106.11 16.52
CA TYR A 92 75.45 -106.06 17.89
C TYR A 92 74.13 -106.81 17.95
N SER A 93 74.07 -107.85 18.76
CA SER A 93 73.02 -108.87 18.77
C SER A 93 72.37 -108.97 20.13
N TYR A 94 71.21 -109.62 20.19
CA TYR A 94 70.46 -109.83 21.42
C TYR A 94 71.31 -110.54 22.50
N VAL A 95 72.19 -111.46 22.10
CA VAL A 95 73.14 -112.18 22.98
C VAL A 95 74.04 -111.20 23.75
N ASP A 96 74.41 -110.08 23.14
CA ASP A 96 75.36 -109.10 23.70
C ASP A 96 74.75 -108.22 24.80
N ILE A 97 73.41 -108.19 24.89
CA ILE A 97 72.67 -107.62 26.02
C ILE A 97 72.48 -108.67 27.12
N ILE A 98 72.07 -109.89 26.75
CA ILE A 98 71.64 -110.91 27.72
C ILE A 98 72.79 -111.68 28.38
N LYS A 99 73.94 -111.75 27.70
CA LYS A 99 75.18 -112.39 28.14
C LYS A 99 76.35 -111.47 27.76
N PRO A 100 76.41 -110.26 28.35
CA PRO A 100 77.44 -109.29 27.98
C PRO A 100 78.82 -109.82 28.33
N THR A 101 79.80 -109.54 27.46
CA THR A 101 81.19 -109.93 27.66
C THR A 101 82.04 -108.67 27.66
N VAL A 102 82.93 -108.52 28.65
CA VAL A 102 83.65 -107.26 28.92
C VAL A 102 84.24 -106.63 27.65
N LYS A 103 85.00 -107.43 26.88
CA LYS A 103 85.66 -106.98 25.64
C LYS A 103 84.66 -106.47 24.58
N LYS A 104 83.49 -107.12 24.43
CA LYS A 104 82.50 -106.70 23.43
C LYS A 104 81.66 -105.52 23.92
N THR A 105 81.31 -105.49 25.21
CA THR A 105 80.64 -104.36 25.85
C THR A 105 81.49 -103.09 25.75
N LEU A 106 82.78 -103.14 26.12
CA LEU A 106 83.69 -101.98 26.00
C LEU A 106 83.84 -101.49 24.55
N ALA A 107 84.03 -102.41 23.60
CA ALA A 107 84.13 -102.05 22.18
C ALA A 107 82.83 -101.40 21.65
N THR A 108 81.67 -101.99 21.94
CA THR A 108 80.37 -101.42 21.53
C THR A 108 80.11 -100.08 22.19
N LEU A 109 80.36 -99.93 23.50
CA LEU A 109 80.19 -98.66 24.19
C LEU A 109 81.12 -97.58 23.62
N SER A 110 82.38 -97.89 23.32
CA SER A 110 83.32 -96.98 22.65
C SER A 110 82.77 -96.48 21.31
N TYR A 111 82.24 -97.38 20.46
CA TYR A 111 81.64 -97.00 19.18
C TYR A 111 80.41 -96.10 19.36
N LEU A 112 79.52 -96.47 20.27
CA LEU A 112 78.30 -95.73 20.55
C LEU A 112 78.59 -94.34 21.12
N PHE A 113 79.48 -94.24 22.12
CA PHE A 113 79.82 -92.99 22.78
C PHE A 113 80.55 -92.03 21.83
N ASN A 114 81.42 -92.52 20.95
CA ASN A 114 82.01 -91.71 19.87
C ASN A 114 80.93 -91.13 18.94
N HIS A 115 79.96 -91.94 18.52
CA HIS A 115 78.84 -91.46 17.69
C HIS A 115 77.93 -90.46 18.44
N LEU A 116 77.70 -90.64 19.75
CA LEU A 116 76.92 -89.70 20.56
C LEU A 116 77.66 -88.39 20.83
N ALA A 117 78.97 -88.42 21.01
CA ALA A 117 79.79 -87.21 21.10
C ALA A 117 79.71 -86.41 19.79
N TYR A 118 79.84 -87.07 18.64
CA TYR A 118 79.63 -86.45 17.33
C TYR A 118 78.21 -85.87 17.20
N TYR A 119 77.16 -86.65 17.50
CA TYR A 119 75.78 -86.18 17.42
C TYR A 119 75.50 -84.96 18.32
N LYS A 120 75.97 -84.97 19.58
CA LYS A 120 75.82 -83.82 20.49
C LYS A 120 76.56 -82.60 19.98
N MET A 121 77.77 -82.77 19.44
CA MET A 121 78.52 -81.67 18.82
C MET A 121 77.79 -81.13 17.58
N PHE A 122 77.33 -81.99 16.68
CA PHE A 122 76.61 -81.61 15.47
C PHE A 122 75.30 -80.88 15.81
N LYS A 123 74.51 -81.43 16.73
CA LYS A 123 73.27 -80.78 17.21
C LYS A 123 73.54 -79.39 17.78
N LYS A 124 74.59 -79.22 18.59
CA LYS A 124 74.93 -77.91 19.16
C LYS A 124 75.54 -76.92 18.15
N LYS A 125 76.46 -77.36 17.28
CA LYS A 125 77.24 -76.49 16.39
C LYS A 125 76.60 -76.25 15.01
N VAL A 126 75.71 -77.14 14.56
CA VAL A 126 75.10 -77.07 13.23
C VAL A 126 73.59 -76.84 13.34
N LEU A 127 72.87 -77.70 14.07
CA LEU A 127 71.40 -77.56 14.17
C LEU A 127 70.99 -76.35 15.02
N GLY A 128 71.64 -76.10 16.16
CA GLY A 128 71.36 -74.95 17.03
C GLY A 128 71.36 -73.60 16.28
N PRO A 129 72.45 -73.20 15.61
CA PRO A 129 72.49 -71.96 14.83
C PRO A 129 71.47 -71.89 13.70
N VAL A 130 71.09 -73.04 13.10
CA VAL A 130 70.03 -73.10 12.07
C VAL A 130 68.65 -72.87 12.69
N GLU A 131 68.36 -73.48 13.84
CA GLU A 131 67.10 -73.24 14.59
C GLU A 131 67.00 -71.77 15.06
N GLU A 132 68.10 -71.18 15.51
CA GLU A 132 68.18 -69.76 15.89
C GLU A 132 67.99 -68.83 14.68
N ALA A 133 68.64 -69.12 13.55
CA ALA A 133 68.47 -68.34 12.32
C ALA A 133 67.05 -68.43 11.74
N ILE A 134 66.38 -69.60 11.85
CA ILE A 134 64.97 -69.75 11.47
C ILE A 134 64.08 -68.88 12.35
N LYS A 135 64.22 -68.96 13.68
CA LYS A 135 63.45 -68.12 14.63
C LYS A 135 63.67 -66.62 14.39
N LEU A 136 64.92 -66.21 14.14
CA LEU A 136 65.25 -64.82 13.82
C LEU A 136 64.59 -64.37 12.51
N LYS A 137 64.65 -65.20 11.45
CA LYS A 137 63.97 -64.94 10.17
C LYS A 137 62.46 -64.80 10.35
N GLU A 138 61.83 -65.69 11.13
CA GLU A 138 60.40 -65.63 11.42
C GLU A 138 60.04 -64.33 12.15
N SER A 139 60.79 -63.98 13.20
CA SER A 139 60.63 -62.71 13.94
C SER A 139 60.72 -61.49 13.00
N LEU A 140 61.81 -61.38 12.23
CA LEU A 140 62.01 -60.28 11.28
C LEU A 140 60.92 -60.24 10.20
N THR A 141 60.44 -61.39 9.73
CA THR A 141 59.33 -61.47 8.76
C THR A 141 58.02 -60.93 9.37
N THR A 142 57.76 -61.19 10.65
CA THR A 142 56.58 -60.62 11.32
C THR A 142 56.71 -59.11 11.55
N GLU A 143 57.89 -58.62 11.92
CA GLU A 143 58.14 -57.19 12.10
C GLU A 143 58.02 -56.41 10.79
N VAL A 144 58.64 -56.91 9.70
CA VAL A 144 58.53 -56.29 8.36
C VAL A 144 57.08 -56.20 7.90
N LYS A 145 56.27 -57.24 8.12
CA LYS A 145 54.83 -57.22 7.80
C LYS A 145 54.08 -56.16 8.60
N ALA A 146 54.34 -56.06 9.90
CA ALA A 146 53.72 -55.05 10.77
C ALA A 146 54.12 -53.62 10.35
N LYS A 147 55.40 -53.40 10.02
CA LYS A 147 55.91 -52.10 9.55
C LYS A 147 55.36 -51.71 8.18
N SER A 148 55.22 -52.65 7.25
CA SER A 148 54.56 -52.40 5.96
C SER A 148 53.13 -51.92 6.16
N GLN A 149 52.33 -52.62 6.98
CA GLN A 149 50.95 -52.23 7.26
C GLN A 149 50.83 -50.85 7.92
N GLN A 150 51.77 -50.49 8.82
CA GLN A 150 51.84 -49.14 9.40
C GLN A 150 52.17 -48.08 8.34
N LEU A 151 53.09 -48.37 7.41
CA LEU A 151 53.46 -47.47 6.32
C LEU A 151 52.29 -47.26 5.35
N ASP A 152 51.58 -48.32 4.99
CA ASP A 152 50.40 -48.25 4.09
C ASP A 152 49.27 -47.41 4.72
N GLN A 153 48.99 -47.60 6.02
CA GLN A 153 48.03 -46.78 6.76
C GLN A 153 48.46 -45.30 6.85
N CYS A 154 49.75 -45.04 7.05
CA CYS A 154 50.28 -43.67 7.07
C CYS A 154 50.17 -43.02 5.68
N SER A 155 50.52 -43.75 4.63
CA SER A 155 50.41 -43.31 3.22
C SER A 155 48.98 -42.94 2.86
N GLN A 156 47.99 -43.75 3.27
CA GLN A 156 46.58 -43.43 3.05
C GLN A 156 46.16 -42.16 3.80
N LYS A 157 46.49 -42.05 5.10
CA LYS A 157 46.18 -40.84 5.89
C LYS A 157 46.81 -39.57 5.29
N THR A 158 48.03 -39.65 4.76
CA THR A 158 48.68 -38.53 4.08
C THR A 158 47.90 -38.09 2.84
N LYS A 159 47.43 -39.03 2.01
CA LYS A 159 46.59 -38.73 0.84
C LYS A 159 45.26 -38.09 1.25
N ASP A 160 44.60 -38.64 2.28
CA ASP A 160 43.34 -38.10 2.80
C ASP A 160 43.52 -36.66 3.32
N CYS A 161 44.64 -36.39 4.00
CA CYS A 161 45.01 -35.03 4.44
C CYS A 161 45.32 -34.09 3.28
N GLU A 162 46.00 -34.57 2.23
CA GLU A 162 46.31 -33.78 1.03
C GLU A 162 45.03 -33.38 0.27
N VAL A 163 44.07 -34.30 0.13
CA VAL A 163 42.73 -34.01 -0.41
C VAL A 163 42.01 -32.96 0.44
N ALA A 164 42.00 -33.11 1.77
CA ALA A 164 41.37 -32.14 2.67
C ALA A 164 42.03 -30.74 2.60
N ILE A 165 43.36 -30.67 2.54
CA ILE A 165 44.11 -29.42 2.37
C ILE A 165 43.76 -28.74 1.03
N ASN A 166 43.65 -29.51 -0.05
CA ASN A 166 43.32 -28.96 -1.36
C ASN A 166 41.86 -28.47 -1.43
N GLN A 167 40.92 -29.15 -0.75
CA GLN A 167 39.55 -28.65 -0.60
C GLN A 167 39.51 -27.36 0.22
N LEU A 168 40.17 -27.29 1.39
CA LEU A 168 40.23 -26.08 2.22
C LEU A 168 40.88 -24.89 1.49
N LYS A 169 41.91 -25.13 0.67
CA LYS A 169 42.51 -24.08 -0.19
C LYS A 169 41.50 -23.53 -1.19
N LYS A 170 40.67 -24.38 -1.80
CA LYS A 170 39.61 -23.97 -2.72
C LYS A 170 38.53 -23.16 -1.99
N ASP A 171 38.04 -23.66 -0.85
CA ASP A 171 37.04 -22.98 -0.04
C ASP A 171 37.53 -21.60 0.45
N LEU A 172 38.82 -21.48 0.77
CA LEU A 172 39.46 -20.21 1.11
C LEU A 172 39.49 -19.24 -0.08
N GLN A 173 39.82 -19.71 -1.29
CA GLN A 173 39.78 -18.89 -2.50
C GLN A 173 38.34 -18.43 -2.83
N ASP A 174 37.36 -19.34 -2.75
CA ASP A 174 35.95 -19.03 -3.02
C ASP A 174 35.38 -18.05 -1.99
N THR A 175 35.76 -18.15 -0.71
CA THR A 175 35.35 -17.19 0.33
C THR A 175 36.06 -15.84 0.20
N GLN A 176 37.35 -15.82 -0.14
CA GLN A 176 38.08 -14.58 -0.41
C GLN A 176 37.54 -13.84 -1.65
N ALA A 177 37.14 -14.58 -2.69
CA ALA A 177 36.46 -14.04 -3.87
C ALA A 177 35.08 -13.44 -3.55
N LYS A 178 34.33 -14.02 -2.59
CA LYS A 178 33.06 -13.46 -2.08
C LYS A 178 33.24 -12.26 -1.15
N LEU A 179 34.35 -12.19 -0.41
CA LEU A 179 34.64 -11.07 0.50
C LEU A 179 34.95 -9.77 -0.24
N LEU A 180 35.59 -9.85 -1.41
CA LEU A 180 35.93 -8.71 -2.27
C LEU A 180 34.72 -7.83 -2.66
N PRO A 181 33.63 -8.35 -3.27
CA PRO A 181 32.45 -7.56 -3.60
C PRO A 181 31.68 -7.09 -2.36
N LEU A 182 31.64 -7.89 -1.28
CA LEU A 182 31.06 -7.46 0.00
C LEU A 182 31.78 -6.24 0.57
N LYS A 183 33.13 -6.25 0.60
CA LYS A 183 33.93 -5.11 1.06
C LYS A 183 33.70 -3.87 0.19
N LYS A 184 33.58 -4.04 -1.14
CA LYS A 184 33.24 -2.93 -2.05
C LYS A 184 31.85 -2.37 -1.75
N SER A 185 30.85 -3.23 -1.61
CA SER A 185 29.48 -2.84 -1.25
C SER A 185 29.41 -2.12 0.10
N CYS A 186 30.19 -2.54 1.10
CA CYS A 186 30.31 -1.81 2.37
C CYS A 186 30.86 -0.39 2.16
N SER A 187 31.92 -0.19 1.38
CA SER A 187 32.44 1.16 1.09
C SER A 187 31.49 2.04 0.27
N GLU A 188 30.66 1.43 -0.59
CA GLU A 188 29.58 2.12 -1.29
C GLU A 188 28.43 2.50 -0.32
N HIS A 189 28.17 1.69 0.71
CA HIS A 189 27.21 1.99 1.77
C HIS A 189 27.71 3.05 2.77
N GLU A 190 29.01 3.05 3.12
CA GLU A 190 29.62 4.10 3.94
C GLU A 190 29.56 5.47 3.25
N SER A 191 29.93 5.55 1.97
CA SER A 191 29.89 6.82 1.23
C SER A 191 28.47 7.34 0.97
N THR A 192 27.48 6.45 0.83
CA THR A 192 26.07 6.86 0.76
C THR A 192 25.49 7.27 2.12
N LEU A 193 25.91 6.65 3.23
CA LEU A 193 25.60 7.11 4.59
C LEU A 193 26.19 8.51 4.85
N GLU A 194 27.43 8.75 4.43
CA GLU A 194 28.09 10.06 4.59
C GLU A 194 27.38 11.15 3.79
N LEU A 195 26.94 10.85 2.56
CA LEU A 195 26.10 11.74 1.75
C LEU A 195 24.74 12.02 2.42
N LEU A 196 24.08 11.00 2.99
CA LEU A 196 22.81 11.15 3.71
C LEU A 196 22.97 12.01 4.98
N ALA A 197 24.06 11.85 5.73
CA ALA A 197 24.37 12.68 6.89
C ALA A 197 24.61 14.17 6.50
N GLN A 198 25.28 14.41 5.38
CA GLN A 198 25.41 15.77 4.81
C GLN A 198 24.04 16.34 4.41
N GLN A 199 23.18 15.54 3.76
CA GLN A 199 21.82 15.96 3.41
C GLN A 199 20.95 16.23 4.65
N GLN A 200 21.09 15.44 5.72
CA GLN A 200 20.39 15.68 6.99
C GLN A 200 20.83 17.02 7.60
N THR A 201 22.13 17.27 7.73
CA THR A 201 22.62 18.55 8.29
C THR A 201 22.24 19.76 7.41
N GLU A 202 22.18 19.60 6.08
CA GLU A 202 21.63 20.60 5.16
C GLU A 202 20.13 20.85 5.40
N GLN A 203 19.33 19.79 5.59
CA GLN A 203 17.91 19.92 5.92
C GLN A 203 17.67 20.52 7.30
N GLU A 204 18.44 20.15 8.32
CA GLU A 204 18.36 20.72 9.67
C GLU A 204 18.69 22.23 9.67
N LYS A 205 19.71 22.65 8.91
CA LYS A 205 19.98 24.08 8.68
C LYS A 205 18.79 24.79 8.03
N ARG A 206 18.19 24.19 7.00
CA ARG A 206 16.99 24.74 6.34
C ARG A 206 15.80 24.82 7.30
N ILE A 207 15.53 23.77 8.08
CA ILE A 207 14.47 23.77 9.10
C ILE A 207 14.73 24.84 10.16
N GLY A 208 15.98 25.02 10.60
CA GLY A 208 16.38 26.11 11.49
C GLY A 208 16.10 27.49 10.91
N HIS A 209 16.47 27.71 9.64
CA HIS A 209 16.18 28.95 8.92
C HIS A 209 14.66 29.19 8.78
N TRP A 210 13.87 28.17 8.41
CA TRP A 210 12.42 28.29 8.33
C TRP A 210 11.80 28.58 9.69
N LYS A 211 12.26 27.94 10.78
CA LYS A 211 11.83 28.25 12.15
C LYS A 211 12.17 29.69 12.59
N GLN A 212 13.23 30.31 12.05
CA GLN A 212 13.54 31.72 12.30
C GLN A 212 12.65 32.68 11.47
N LEU A 213 12.17 32.25 10.31
CA LEU A 213 11.24 33.03 9.47
C LEU A 213 9.77 32.89 9.88
N VAL A 214 9.40 31.76 10.47
CA VAL A 214 8.05 31.51 10.97
C VAL A 214 7.87 32.21 12.31
N VAL A 215 7.05 33.26 12.28
CA VAL A 215 6.49 33.87 13.49
C VAL A 215 5.64 32.83 14.22
N GLU A 216 5.81 32.68 15.54
CA GLU A 216 5.03 31.72 16.32
C GLU A 216 3.53 31.97 16.19
N ASP A 217 2.73 30.90 16.12
CA ASP A 217 1.27 30.99 16.03
C ASP A 217 0.65 31.79 17.18
N SER A 218 1.31 31.82 18.35
CA SER A 218 0.99 32.67 19.51
C SER A 218 0.98 34.18 19.16
N GLN A 219 1.99 34.65 18.43
CA GLN A 219 2.12 36.04 18.00
C GLN A 219 1.18 36.33 16.83
N VAL A 220 0.92 35.35 15.95
CA VAL A 220 -0.07 35.48 14.86
C VAL A 220 -1.49 35.56 15.41
N THR A 221 -1.85 34.78 16.43
CA THR A 221 -3.17 34.87 17.08
C THR A 221 -3.30 36.16 17.87
N GLU A 222 -2.27 36.58 18.63
CA GLU A 222 -2.26 37.88 19.32
C GLU A 222 -2.41 39.06 18.34
N LEU A 223 -1.71 39.03 17.20
CA LEU A 223 -1.88 40.03 16.13
C LEU A 223 -3.28 39.99 15.51
N ARG A 224 -3.87 38.81 15.29
CA ARG A 224 -5.25 38.68 14.80
C ARG A 224 -6.27 39.24 15.79
N GLU A 225 -6.07 39.03 17.10
CA GLU A 225 -6.92 39.62 18.14
C GLU A 225 -6.76 41.15 18.20
N LYS A 226 -5.53 41.67 18.16
CA LYS A 226 -5.27 43.11 18.08
C LYS A 226 -5.85 43.75 16.83
N ILE A 227 -5.74 43.10 15.67
CA ILE A 227 -6.37 43.55 14.41
C ILE A 227 -7.90 43.52 14.55
N LYS A 228 -8.49 42.44 15.06
CA LYS A 228 -9.95 42.33 15.25
C LYS A 228 -10.47 43.41 16.21
N SER A 229 -9.74 43.66 17.31
CA SER A 229 -10.03 44.74 18.26
C SER A 229 -9.95 46.11 17.57
N ALA A 230 -8.85 46.40 16.87
CA ALA A 230 -8.67 47.65 16.13
C ALA A 230 -9.73 47.86 15.04
N SER A 231 -10.08 46.82 14.28
CA SER A 231 -11.17 46.87 13.29
C SER A 231 -12.52 47.13 13.95
N SER A 232 -12.84 46.48 15.08
CA SER A 232 -14.08 46.76 15.82
C SER A 232 -14.12 48.19 16.37
N HIS A 233 -12.98 48.73 16.80
CA HIS A 233 -12.85 50.11 17.22
C HIS A 233 -12.98 51.09 16.05
N VAL A 234 -12.40 50.78 14.88
CA VAL A 234 -12.58 51.57 13.65
C VAL A 234 -14.05 51.59 13.19
N GLU A 235 -14.76 50.47 13.22
CA GLU A 235 -16.19 50.45 12.90
C GLU A 235 -17.03 51.21 13.94
N SER A 236 -16.68 51.12 15.23
CA SER A 236 -17.29 51.97 16.28
C SER A 236 -17.07 53.45 16.01
N CYS A 237 -15.83 53.86 15.70
CA CYS A 237 -15.48 55.24 15.38
C CYS A 237 -16.14 55.72 14.06
N LYS A 238 -16.34 54.84 13.07
CA LYS A 238 -17.13 55.15 11.86
C LYS A 238 -18.61 55.37 12.19
N ALA A 239 -19.20 54.53 13.05
CA ALA A 239 -20.58 54.67 13.48
C ALA A 239 -20.77 55.97 14.29
N GLU A 240 -19.83 56.29 15.18
CA GLU A 240 -19.82 57.55 15.92
C GLU A 240 -19.63 58.76 15.00
N LEU A 241 -18.69 58.70 14.04
CA LEU A 241 -18.49 59.74 13.03
C LEU A 241 -19.74 59.93 12.16
N ALA A 242 -20.44 58.85 11.79
CA ALA A 242 -21.69 58.92 11.04
C ALA A 242 -22.80 59.58 11.87
N SER A 243 -22.93 59.21 13.15
CA SER A 243 -23.85 59.84 14.11
C SER A 243 -23.55 61.33 14.29
N LYS A 244 -22.28 61.70 14.53
CA LYS A 244 -21.83 63.08 14.65
C LYS A 244 -22.03 63.88 13.35
N LYS A 245 -21.87 63.25 12.18
CA LYS A 245 -22.15 63.88 10.87
C LYS A 245 -23.65 64.10 10.65
N GLN A 246 -24.51 63.20 11.12
CA GLN A 246 -25.96 63.39 11.12
C GLN A 246 -26.36 64.54 12.06
N GLU A 247 -25.88 64.54 13.30
CA GLU A 247 -26.08 65.61 14.29
C GLU A 247 -25.59 66.96 13.77
N THR A 248 -24.41 67.01 13.14
CA THR A 248 -23.86 68.24 12.53
C THR A 248 -24.70 68.74 11.35
N ASN A 249 -25.23 67.84 10.53
CA ASN A 249 -26.13 68.22 9.44
C ASN A 249 -27.49 68.73 9.96
N GLU A 250 -28.00 68.18 11.06
CA GLU A 250 -29.22 68.67 11.70
C GLU A 250 -28.99 70.04 12.35
N HIS A 251 -27.88 70.23 13.06
CA HIS A 251 -27.46 71.55 13.54
C HIS A 251 -27.29 72.57 12.38
N ARG A 252 -26.74 72.15 11.22
CA ARG A 252 -26.67 73.03 10.04
C ARG A 252 -28.07 73.44 9.57
N ARG A 253 -29.02 72.50 9.44
CA ARG A 253 -30.42 72.80 9.10
C ARG A 253 -31.07 73.76 10.10
N ILE A 254 -30.86 73.56 11.39
CA ILE A 254 -31.39 74.42 12.45
C ILE A 254 -30.81 75.83 12.32
N ILE A 255 -29.51 75.97 12.04
CA ILE A 255 -28.85 77.27 11.82
C ILE A 255 -29.35 77.95 10.54
N GLU A 256 -29.43 77.24 9.41
CA GLU A 256 -29.95 77.75 8.14
C GLU A 256 -31.41 78.24 8.30
N ASN A 257 -32.25 77.45 8.96
CA ASN A 257 -33.64 77.82 9.26
C ASN A 257 -33.70 79.02 10.22
N SER A 258 -32.84 79.09 11.23
CA SER A 258 -32.74 80.22 12.16
C SER A 258 -32.28 81.50 11.45
N GLN A 259 -31.36 81.41 10.49
CA GLN A 259 -30.93 82.54 9.65
C GLN A 259 -32.05 83.00 8.69
N HIS A 260 -32.84 82.06 8.15
CA HIS A 260 -34.02 82.38 7.36
C HIS A 260 -35.11 83.04 8.21
N ILE A 261 -35.30 82.61 9.46
CA ILE A 261 -36.22 83.26 10.41
C ILE A 261 -35.70 84.65 10.80
N ALA A 262 -34.41 84.82 11.07
CA ALA A 262 -33.82 86.11 11.40
C ALA A 262 -33.95 87.13 10.25
N THR A 263 -33.64 86.73 9.02
CA THR A 263 -33.81 87.60 7.83
C THR A 263 -35.28 87.87 7.49
N ALA A 264 -36.21 86.98 7.84
CA ALA A 264 -37.65 87.27 7.77
C ALA A 264 -38.09 88.26 8.86
N LEU A 265 -37.56 88.13 10.08
CA LEU A 265 -37.80 89.05 11.20
C LEU A 265 -37.24 90.45 10.94
N GLU A 266 -36.03 90.58 10.39
CA GLU A 266 -35.46 91.87 10.00
C GLU A 266 -36.33 92.56 8.93
N LYS A 267 -36.80 91.82 7.92
CA LYS A 267 -37.74 92.34 6.90
C LYS A 267 -39.09 92.74 7.49
N ALA A 268 -39.63 91.99 8.44
CA ALA A 268 -40.89 92.32 9.12
C ALA A 268 -40.74 93.55 10.04
N THR A 269 -39.63 93.65 10.78
CA THR A 269 -39.34 94.75 11.71
C THR A 269 -39.06 96.06 10.96
N ALA A 270 -38.52 96.00 9.75
CA ALA A 270 -38.38 97.15 8.86
C ALA A 270 -39.72 97.65 8.26
N MET A 271 -40.80 96.86 8.31
CA MET A 271 -42.10 97.20 7.73
C MET A 271 -43.22 97.50 8.73
N ILE A 272 -43.05 97.16 10.02
CA ILE A 272 -44.12 97.23 11.02
C ILE A 272 -43.70 98.12 12.20
N SER A 273 -44.32 99.29 12.32
CA SER A 273 -44.19 100.15 13.49
C SER A 273 -44.87 99.54 14.71
N LEU A 274 -44.24 99.65 15.89
CA LEU A 274 -44.65 98.99 17.14
C LEU A 274 -46.11 99.23 17.53
N CYS A 275 -46.71 100.35 17.11
CA CYS A 275 -48.08 100.73 17.44
C CYS A 275 -49.18 99.80 16.89
N LYS A 276 -48.86 98.87 15.97
CA LYS A 276 -49.87 97.94 15.41
C LYS A 276 -49.98 96.59 16.12
N LEU A 277 -49.15 96.34 17.14
CA LEU A 277 -49.16 95.05 17.84
C LEU A 277 -50.34 94.90 18.82
N ASP A 278 -50.78 96.01 19.43
CA ASP A 278 -51.92 96.01 20.36
C ASP A 278 -53.27 95.93 19.62
N ASP A 279 -53.42 96.59 18.47
CA ASP A 279 -54.62 96.46 17.60
C ASP A 279 -54.88 95.00 17.19
N TYR A 280 -53.83 94.22 16.93
CA TYR A 280 -53.93 92.80 16.59
C TYR A 280 -54.43 91.96 17.78
N LYS A 281 -54.03 92.33 19.00
CA LYS A 281 -54.39 91.65 20.25
C LYS A 281 -55.87 91.83 20.60
N GLU A 282 -56.43 92.99 20.28
CA GLU A 282 -57.87 93.28 20.41
C GLU A 282 -58.68 92.49 19.35
N SER A 283 -58.17 92.44 18.12
CA SER A 283 -58.80 91.72 16.99
C SER A 283 -58.90 90.20 17.23
N CYS A 284 -57.87 89.56 17.81
CA CYS A 284 -57.91 88.13 18.14
C CYS A 284 -59.05 87.77 19.12
N LYS A 285 -59.35 88.60 20.12
CA LYS A 285 -60.46 88.36 21.06
C LYS A 285 -61.84 88.42 20.37
N GLN A 286 -61.99 89.31 19.39
CA GLN A 286 -63.23 89.40 18.61
C GLN A 286 -63.41 88.17 17.71
N LEU A 287 -62.30 87.61 17.19
CA LEU A 287 -62.31 86.43 16.33
C LEU A 287 -62.69 85.15 17.09
N GLU A 288 -62.13 84.92 18.29
CA GLU A 288 -62.55 83.81 19.18
C GLU A 288 -64.04 83.89 19.58
N THR A 289 -64.60 85.09 19.65
CA THR A 289 -66.02 85.31 19.98
C THR A 289 -66.93 84.95 18.80
N MET A 290 -66.50 85.21 17.56
CA MET A 290 -67.21 84.84 16.34
C MET A 290 -67.13 83.33 16.06
N GLU A 291 -65.99 82.68 16.30
CA GLU A 291 -65.84 81.23 16.09
C GLU A 291 -66.82 80.41 16.95
N LYS A 292 -67.15 80.87 18.16
CA LYS A 292 -68.15 80.21 19.02
C LYS A 292 -69.59 80.32 18.49
N GLN A 293 -69.89 81.26 17.60
CA GLN A 293 -71.21 81.40 16.95
C GLN A 293 -71.29 80.67 15.59
N LEU A 294 -70.15 80.31 15.01
CA LEU A 294 -70.04 79.62 13.72
C LEU A 294 -70.85 78.30 13.61
N PRO A 295 -70.91 77.43 14.63
CA PRO A 295 -71.67 76.17 14.53
C PRO A 295 -73.17 76.40 14.33
N THR A 296 -73.74 77.37 15.07
CA THR A 296 -75.16 77.71 15.01
C THR A 296 -75.54 78.33 13.66
N CYS A 297 -74.65 79.13 13.07
CA CYS A 297 -74.81 79.64 11.71
C CYS A 297 -74.72 78.53 10.65
N LYS A 298 -73.80 77.56 10.77
CA LYS A 298 -73.69 76.43 9.82
C LYS A 298 -74.95 75.56 9.77
N VAL A 299 -75.55 75.25 10.93
CA VAL A 299 -76.80 74.46 10.99
C VAL A 299 -77.97 75.21 10.33
N ASN A 300 -78.12 76.52 10.58
CA ASN A 300 -79.14 77.34 9.93
C ASN A 300 -78.92 77.48 8.40
N TYR A 301 -77.66 77.53 7.95
CA TYR A 301 -77.33 77.59 6.53
C TYR A 301 -77.66 76.28 5.81
N GLN A 302 -77.30 75.11 6.36
CA GLN A 302 -77.65 73.81 5.77
C GLN A 302 -79.17 73.60 5.66
N LYS A 303 -79.94 74.01 6.66
CA LYS A 303 -81.41 73.93 6.60
C LYS A 303 -82.00 74.76 5.45
N ARG A 304 -81.54 76.01 5.29
CA ARG A 304 -81.98 76.87 4.17
C ARG A 304 -81.58 76.34 2.80
N LEU A 305 -80.47 75.61 2.70
CA LEU A 305 -80.00 75.00 1.46
C LEU A 305 -80.93 73.86 1.02
N GLN A 306 -81.37 73.01 1.94
CA GLN A 306 -82.35 71.95 1.66
C GLN A 306 -83.72 72.52 1.26
N ASP A 307 -84.20 73.56 1.94
CA ASP A 307 -85.46 74.26 1.57
C ASP A 307 -85.38 74.93 0.18
N ALA A 308 -84.20 75.41 -0.24
CA ALA A 308 -83.98 75.99 -1.55
C ALA A 308 -83.92 74.94 -2.67
N GLU A 309 -83.27 73.80 -2.43
CA GLU A 309 -83.20 72.68 -3.37
C GLU A 309 -84.59 72.10 -3.67
N ALA A 310 -85.44 71.96 -2.65
CA ALA A 310 -86.83 71.49 -2.79
C ALA A 310 -87.68 72.44 -3.64
N LYS A 311 -87.60 73.76 -3.40
CA LYS A 311 -88.32 74.77 -4.21
C LYS A 311 -87.83 74.85 -5.64
N LYS A 312 -86.55 74.59 -5.89
CA LYS A 312 -85.98 74.53 -7.25
C LYS A 312 -86.55 73.36 -8.06
N GLN A 313 -86.77 72.20 -7.43
CA GLN A 313 -87.42 71.06 -8.07
C GLN A 313 -88.92 71.31 -8.35
N GLU A 314 -89.63 71.99 -7.44
CA GLU A 314 -91.03 72.38 -7.65
C GLU A 314 -91.20 73.39 -8.80
N LEU A 315 -90.28 74.34 -8.95
CA LEU A 315 -90.25 75.31 -10.05
C LEU A 315 -90.01 74.62 -11.41
N ALA A 316 -89.01 73.73 -11.51
CA ALA A 316 -88.72 73.02 -12.76
C ALA A 316 -89.92 72.17 -13.25
N LEU A 317 -90.66 71.53 -12.33
CA LEU A 317 -91.89 70.80 -12.63
C LEU A 317 -93.06 71.71 -13.08
N ARG A 318 -93.03 73.00 -12.72
CA ARG A 318 -94.00 74.00 -13.18
C ARG A 318 -93.63 74.58 -14.54
N GLU A 319 -92.35 74.85 -14.78
CA GLU A 319 -91.83 75.30 -16.07
C GLU A 319 -92.11 74.24 -17.15
N GLN A 320 -91.80 72.96 -16.89
CA GLN A 320 -92.08 71.88 -17.85
C GLN A 320 -93.56 71.81 -18.28
N ARG A 321 -94.51 71.94 -17.34
CA ARG A 321 -95.96 71.96 -17.65
C ARG A 321 -96.41 73.23 -18.37
N TYR A 322 -95.66 74.31 -18.23
CA TYR A 322 -95.91 75.56 -18.96
C TYR A 322 -95.42 75.42 -20.41
N GLU A 323 -94.21 74.89 -20.62
CA GLU A 323 -93.64 74.54 -21.93
C GLU A 323 -94.56 73.61 -22.73
N GLU A 324 -95.01 72.50 -22.13
CA GLU A 324 -95.90 71.51 -22.78
C GLU A 324 -97.22 72.15 -23.26
N ARG A 325 -97.82 73.02 -22.44
CA ARG A 325 -99.06 73.74 -22.78
C ARG A 325 -98.85 74.88 -23.78
N ASN A 326 -97.66 75.48 -23.80
CA ASN A 326 -97.32 76.48 -24.82
C ASN A 326 -97.12 75.81 -26.19
N GLN A 327 -96.51 74.63 -26.23
CA GLN A 327 -96.35 73.84 -27.46
C GLN A 327 -97.68 73.36 -28.05
N GLU A 328 -98.68 73.01 -27.23
CA GLU A 328 -100.05 72.75 -27.73
C GLU A 328 -100.67 73.99 -28.39
N ASN A 329 -100.58 75.16 -27.74
CA ASN A 329 -101.07 76.44 -28.28
C ASN A 329 -100.33 76.83 -29.57
N ASP A 330 -99.02 76.64 -29.65
CA ASP A 330 -98.20 76.97 -30.83
C ASP A 330 -98.55 76.03 -32.01
N ALA A 331 -98.84 74.75 -31.75
CA ALA A 331 -99.33 73.82 -32.76
C ALA A 331 -100.73 74.18 -33.27
N GLU A 332 -101.65 74.61 -32.38
CA GLU A 332 -102.99 75.04 -32.75
C GLU A 332 -102.97 76.39 -33.52
N ASN A 333 -102.13 77.33 -33.09
CA ASN A 333 -101.85 78.57 -33.84
C ASN A 333 -101.28 78.28 -35.23
N HIS A 334 -100.30 77.37 -35.36
CA HIS A 334 -99.76 77.01 -36.68
C HIS A 334 -100.82 76.40 -37.59
N LYS A 335 -101.76 75.62 -37.04
CA LYS A 335 -102.88 75.04 -37.80
C LYS A 335 -103.84 76.13 -38.29
N LEU A 336 -104.26 77.04 -37.41
CA LEU A 336 -105.08 78.21 -37.75
C LEU A 336 -104.37 79.14 -38.76
N HIS A 337 -103.07 79.35 -38.62
CA HIS A 337 -102.27 80.18 -39.52
C HIS A 337 -102.08 79.52 -40.90
N SER A 338 -102.02 78.18 -40.97
CA SER A 338 -102.05 77.44 -42.23
C SER A 338 -103.40 77.59 -42.94
N GLU A 339 -104.52 77.50 -42.21
CA GLU A 339 -105.86 77.71 -42.78
C GLU A 339 -106.06 79.17 -43.25
N LEU A 340 -105.57 80.15 -42.48
CA LEU A 340 -105.56 81.57 -42.86
C LEU A 340 -104.74 81.83 -44.13
N ASN A 341 -103.53 81.27 -44.23
CA ASN A 341 -102.70 81.40 -45.43
C ASN A 341 -103.35 80.72 -46.65
N GLN A 342 -104.03 79.59 -46.47
CA GLN A 342 -104.79 78.93 -47.55
C GLN A 342 -105.93 79.83 -48.05
N LEU A 343 -106.69 80.45 -47.14
CA LEU A 343 -107.72 81.44 -47.45
C LEU A 343 -107.15 82.71 -48.10
N GLN A 344 -105.96 83.15 -47.69
CA GLN A 344 -105.30 84.32 -48.27
C GLN A 344 -104.82 84.04 -49.71
N VAL A 345 -104.34 82.82 -50.00
CA VAL A 345 -104.04 82.38 -51.37
C VAL A 345 -105.32 82.34 -52.21
N ASP A 346 -106.42 81.76 -51.71
CA ASP A 346 -107.72 81.74 -52.42
C ASP A 346 -108.28 83.15 -52.70
N VAL A 347 -108.06 84.11 -51.78
CA VAL A 347 -108.43 85.51 -51.98
C VAL A 347 -107.57 86.16 -53.06
N GLU A 348 -106.25 85.97 -53.03
CA GLU A 348 -105.35 86.58 -54.00
C GLU A 348 -105.48 85.94 -55.40
N ASP A 349 -105.83 84.65 -55.50
CA ASP A 349 -106.15 83.97 -56.77
C ASP A 349 -107.48 84.48 -57.36
N ARG A 350 -108.50 84.72 -56.52
CA ARG A 350 -109.74 85.40 -56.95
C ARG A 350 -109.51 86.84 -57.36
N LYS A 351 -108.62 87.54 -56.68
CA LYS A 351 -108.23 88.92 -56.98
C LYS A 351 -107.49 88.99 -58.32
N LYS A 352 -106.56 88.06 -58.59
CA LYS A 352 -105.96 87.86 -59.92
C LYS A 352 -106.99 87.58 -61.00
N ARG A 353 -107.95 86.68 -60.78
CA ARG A 353 -109.03 86.44 -61.76
C ARG A 353 -109.90 87.66 -61.99
N LEU A 354 -110.11 88.52 -60.98
CA LEU A 354 -110.77 89.81 -61.14
C LEU A 354 -109.92 90.80 -61.93
N GLU A 355 -108.60 90.80 -61.74
CA GLU A 355 -107.63 91.61 -62.48
C GLU A 355 -107.54 91.16 -63.94
N ASP A 356 -107.48 89.85 -64.20
CA ASP A 356 -107.54 89.24 -65.54
C ASP A 356 -108.88 89.55 -66.22
N LEU A 357 -110.02 89.40 -65.53
CA LEU A 357 -111.34 89.79 -66.06
C LEU A 357 -111.44 91.31 -66.32
N SER A 358 -110.80 92.14 -65.49
CA SER A 358 -110.73 93.59 -65.69
C SER A 358 -109.86 93.93 -66.90
N ASN A 359 -108.73 93.24 -67.11
CA ASN A 359 -107.88 93.40 -68.28
C ASN A 359 -108.59 92.89 -69.55
N THR A 360 -109.33 91.79 -69.47
CA THR A 360 -110.17 91.29 -70.57
C THR A 360 -111.31 92.27 -70.89
N LEU A 361 -111.88 92.95 -69.87
CA LEU A 361 -112.83 94.03 -70.06
C LEU A 361 -112.19 95.26 -70.73
N ILE A 362 -110.96 95.62 -70.35
CA ILE A 362 -110.20 96.70 -71.00
C ILE A 362 -109.86 96.33 -72.45
N GLU A 363 -109.48 95.08 -72.74
CA GLU A 363 -109.26 94.59 -74.10
C GLU A 363 -110.56 94.56 -74.93
N LEU A 364 -111.70 94.21 -74.32
CA LEU A 364 -113.02 94.27 -74.97
C LEU A 364 -113.48 95.72 -75.20
N ASP A 365 -113.23 96.65 -74.27
CA ASP A 365 -113.49 98.08 -74.48
C ASP A 365 -112.54 98.67 -75.53
N GLN A 366 -111.28 98.24 -75.57
CA GLN A 366 -110.31 98.66 -76.60
C GLN A 366 -110.72 98.10 -77.99
N GLN A 367 -111.18 96.85 -78.06
CA GLN A 367 -111.72 96.25 -79.29
C GLN A 367 -113.05 96.87 -79.72
N ASN A 368 -113.94 97.21 -78.78
CA ASN A 368 -115.15 97.98 -79.08
C ASN A 368 -114.77 99.37 -79.58
N LEU A 369 -113.79 100.05 -78.97
CA LEU A 369 -113.31 101.36 -79.42
C LEU A 369 -112.64 101.28 -80.80
N GLU A 370 -111.89 100.22 -81.10
CA GLU A 370 -111.35 99.95 -82.44
C GLU A 370 -112.44 99.57 -83.45
N GLN A 371 -113.50 98.87 -83.03
CA GLN A 371 -114.67 98.59 -83.88
C GLN A 371 -115.54 99.82 -84.11
N ASP A 372 -115.74 100.68 -83.11
CA ASP A 372 -116.44 101.95 -83.22
C ASP A 372 -115.61 102.92 -84.07
N GLN A 373 -114.29 102.97 -83.91
CA GLN A 373 -113.40 103.71 -84.83
C GLN A 373 -113.42 103.11 -86.24
N LEU A 374 -113.51 101.79 -86.41
CA LEU A 374 -113.73 101.16 -87.72
C LEU A 374 -115.12 101.47 -88.28
N TYR A 375 -116.14 101.60 -87.43
CA TYR A 375 -117.51 101.94 -87.81
C TYR A 375 -117.62 103.42 -88.20
N ASP A 376 -116.94 104.30 -87.48
CA ASP A 376 -116.76 105.72 -87.80
C ASP A 376 -115.94 105.87 -89.08
N ILE A 377 -114.80 105.17 -89.24
CA ILE A 377 -114.01 105.19 -90.49
C ILE A 377 -114.79 104.60 -91.68
N LEU A 378 -115.58 103.53 -91.49
CA LEU A 378 -116.48 103.04 -92.55
C LEU A 378 -117.57 104.06 -92.84
N SER A 379 -118.14 104.71 -91.83
CA SER A 379 -119.15 105.75 -91.98
C SER A 379 -118.59 107.01 -92.65
N GLU A 380 -117.34 107.36 -92.39
CA GLU A 380 -116.60 108.44 -93.05
C GLU A 380 -116.27 108.07 -94.50
N GLN A 381 -115.86 106.84 -94.81
CA GLN A 381 -115.68 106.39 -96.20
C GLN A 381 -117.00 106.26 -96.97
N ILE A 382 -118.08 105.86 -96.29
CA ILE A 382 -119.46 105.95 -96.78
C ILE A 382 -119.82 107.41 -97.08
N HIS A 383 -119.27 108.37 -96.33
CA HIS A 383 -119.53 109.79 -96.54
C HIS A 383 -118.67 110.42 -97.65
N GLU A 384 -117.35 110.20 -97.67
CA GLU A 384 -116.42 110.76 -98.66
C GLU A 384 -116.64 110.22 -100.07
N ALA A 385 -117.05 108.96 -100.24
CA ALA A 385 -117.15 108.36 -101.57
C ALA A 385 -118.41 108.80 -102.38
N LEU A 386 -119.55 109.04 -101.71
CA LEU A 386 -120.87 109.11 -102.38
C LEU A 386 -121.78 110.27 -101.91
N GLY A 387 -121.44 111.00 -100.85
CA GLY A 387 -121.88 112.38 -100.63
C GLY A 387 -123.18 112.65 -99.87
N GLN A 388 -123.73 113.85 -100.11
CA GLN A 388 -124.65 114.56 -99.19
C GLN A 388 -126.15 114.19 -99.29
N ASN A 389 -126.46 112.92 -99.53
CA ASN A 389 -127.66 112.34 -98.88
C ASN A 389 -127.38 111.95 -97.42
N TRP A 390 -126.10 111.87 -97.01
CA TRP A 390 -125.67 111.83 -95.61
C TRP A 390 -126.28 110.63 -94.83
N GLN A 391 -126.38 110.72 -93.51
CA GLN A 391 -126.88 109.73 -92.56
C GLN A 391 -128.38 109.42 -92.67
N ILE A 392 -128.97 109.48 -93.87
CA ILE A 392 -130.35 109.01 -94.06
C ILE A 392 -130.32 107.48 -94.17
N ASN A 393 -130.02 106.84 -93.02
CA ASN A 393 -130.46 105.51 -92.54
C ASN A 393 -129.80 105.17 -91.17
N SER A 394 -130.01 106.00 -90.14
CA SER A 394 -129.76 105.60 -88.74
C SER A 394 -130.96 104.87 -88.13
N THR A 395 -130.70 103.83 -87.33
CA THR A 395 -131.63 103.19 -86.38
C THR A 395 -130.87 102.63 -85.21
#